data_AF-A0A839ZFJ6-F1
#
_entry.id   AF-A0A839ZFJ6-F1
#
_cell.length_a   1.000
_cell.length_b   1.000
_cell.length_c   1.000
_cell.angle_alpha   90.00
_cell.angle_beta   90.00
_cell.angle_gamma   90.00
#
_symmetry.space_group_name_H-M   'P 1'
#
loop_
_entity.id
_entity.type
_entity.pdbx_description
1 polymer ?
#
loop_
_entity_poly.entity_id
_entity_poly.type
_entity_poly.pdbx_seq_one_letter_code
_entity_poly.pdbx_strand_id
1 'polypeptide(L)'
;MMTASERVNAHLEARLGPRHTLFGRMTLVRFNALAEWSMPSAMRADTLPTSAMTDADERIAVAVLHLKKTREFMCVAFARDGAGRWRGFERSIFFPSARAAEEAIARDFGRQLLATTPTFAELQDQPPGIDLFAPIDGVTRYEDAYVLLRDGFSHAAAKAMLQEIARWFPDLDGHFVRETQTTGFSARIWELYLWTAFRALDFDLDYGSSVPDFALRKDGQRLYVEATTVSAKQPFTTSMGPGVPKDPPDPLFTYLEHEMAQKFGSPLFSKLKKRDWEKPHVAGHPYLLALADFHAPGSMRWSAGALPQYLFGLKSVLTPDADNKLMEMFIPSDDHVVGDKRVPTNFFAQPGAENVSGVLFSNAGTVAKFNRMGVRAGFGDAWVSMVREGVLAHPQQFGSEERFKIDVESPTYREGWADELILFHNPNALHPVDPALFPGICHVRIANGEYLERGPMRVLWSRTTVIDFLDRKDGRPSWAASPSDDEALG
;
A
#
# COMPACT_ATOMS: atom_id res chain seq x y z
N MET A 1 35.28 2.09 17.06
CA MET A 1 36.22 1.56 16.07
C MET A 1 37.51 1.29 16.83
N MET A 2 37.86 0.03 17.10
CA MET A 2 39.24 -0.23 17.51
C MET A 2 40.08 -0.08 16.24
N THR A 3 40.73 1.06 16.10
CA THR A 3 41.78 1.25 15.13
C THR A 3 42.96 0.35 15.51
N ALA A 4 43.87 0.09 14.57
CA ALA A 4 45.12 -0.62 14.86
C ALA A 4 46.03 0.15 15.86
N SER A 5 45.66 1.38 16.26
CA SER A 5 46.40 2.19 17.22
C SER A 5 45.64 2.30 18.55
N GLU A 6 46.19 1.66 19.60
CA GLU A 6 45.67 1.79 20.97
C GLU A 6 45.62 3.25 21.43
N ARG A 7 46.60 4.07 21.03
CA ARG A 7 46.66 5.50 21.36
C ARG A 7 45.48 6.27 20.75
N VAL A 8 45.12 5.98 19.50
CA VAL A 8 43.95 6.58 18.85
C VAL A 8 42.66 6.10 19.52
N ASN A 9 42.59 4.82 19.88
CA ASN A 9 41.42 4.27 20.57
C ASN A 9 41.20 4.91 21.94
N ALA A 10 42.27 5.07 22.73
CA ALA A 10 42.22 5.76 24.02
C ALA A 10 41.81 7.23 23.87
N HIS A 11 42.31 7.93 22.83
CA HIS A 11 41.89 9.31 22.56
C HIS A 11 40.41 9.41 22.15
N LEU A 12 39.93 8.51 21.30
CA LEU A 12 38.51 8.46 20.90
C LEU A 12 37.61 8.10 22.07
N GLU A 13 38.03 7.19 22.96
CA GLU A 13 37.31 6.88 24.19
C GLU A 13 37.23 8.04 25.17
N ALA A 14 38.33 8.77 25.36
CA ALA A 14 38.34 9.97 26.18
C ALA A 14 37.42 11.07 25.63
N ARG A 15 37.29 11.17 24.29
CA ARG A 15 36.52 12.21 23.62
C ARG A 15 35.03 11.88 23.44
N LEU A 16 34.72 10.64 23.05
CA LEU A 16 33.37 10.17 22.69
C LEU A 16 32.72 9.31 23.79
N GLY A 17 33.43 9.06 24.88
CA GLY A 17 32.98 8.17 25.96
C GLY A 17 33.03 6.68 25.57
N PRO A 18 32.80 5.78 26.55
CA PRO A 18 32.88 4.34 26.33
C PRO A 18 31.72 3.83 25.48
N ARG A 19 32.02 2.85 24.62
CA ARG A 19 31.03 2.17 23.78
C ARG A 19 29.99 1.44 24.64
N HIS A 20 28.76 1.36 24.16
CA HIS A 20 27.66 0.61 24.76
C HIS A 20 26.90 -0.24 23.74
N THR A 21 25.97 -1.07 24.24
CA THR A 21 25.07 -1.94 23.45
C THR A 21 23.60 -1.56 23.60
N LEU A 22 23.30 -0.36 24.11
CA LEU A 22 21.93 0.13 24.35
C LEU A 22 21.09 0.30 23.07
N PHE A 23 21.73 0.37 21.89
CA PHE A 23 21.05 0.34 20.61
C PHE A 23 21.39 -0.97 19.88
N GLY A 24 20.35 -1.70 19.46
CA GLY A 24 20.43 -2.86 18.60
C GLY A 24 20.18 -2.51 17.13
N ARG A 25 20.53 -3.41 16.21
CA ARG A 25 20.27 -3.20 14.78
C ARG A 25 18.80 -3.43 14.46
N MET A 26 18.19 -2.49 13.74
CA MET A 26 16.85 -2.60 13.17
C MET A 26 16.97 -2.87 11.67
N THR A 27 16.09 -3.71 11.11
CA THR A 27 16.05 -3.89 9.65
C THR A 27 15.56 -2.60 8.99
N LEU A 28 16.08 -2.28 7.79
CA LEU A 28 15.58 -1.10 7.06
C LEU A 28 14.10 -1.21 6.72
N VAL A 29 13.57 -2.44 6.53
CA VAL A 29 12.15 -2.65 6.30
C VAL A 29 11.31 -2.24 7.51
N ARG A 30 11.75 -2.59 8.73
CA ARG A 30 11.09 -2.15 9.96
C ARG A 30 11.19 -0.64 10.16
N PHE A 31 12.38 -0.07 9.94
CA PHE A 31 12.55 1.38 10.01
C PHE A 31 11.62 2.10 9.04
N ASN A 32 11.52 1.62 7.79
CA ASN A 32 10.66 2.22 6.78
C ASN A 32 9.18 2.12 7.16
N ALA A 33 8.73 0.99 7.69
CA ALA A 33 7.35 0.81 8.15
C ALA A 33 6.97 1.80 9.27
N LEU A 34 7.93 2.17 10.13
CA LEU A 34 7.71 3.07 11.27
C LEU A 34 7.86 4.55 10.90
N ALA A 35 8.99 4.93 10.29
CA ALA A 35 9.49 6.31 10.29
C ALA A 35 9.68 6.95 8.91
N GLU A 36 9.76 6.16 7.83
CA GLU A 36 9.99 6.71 6.47
C GLU A 36 8.89 7.69 6.05
N TRP A 37 7.66 7.49 6.53
CA TRP A 37 6.51 8.37 6.28
C TRP A 37 6.72 9.82 6.74
N SER A 38 7.58 10.02 7.74
CA SER A 38 7.88 11.33 8.33
C SER A 38 8.95 12.12 7.57
N MET A 39 9.70 11.45 6.69
CA MET A 39 10.76 12.11 5.95
C MET A 39 10.17 12.95 4.83
N PRO A 40 10.55 14.23 4.71
CA PRO A 40 10.16 15.05 3.56
C PRO A 40 10.60 14.39 2.25
N SER A 41 9.80 14.55 1.20
CA SER A 41 10.09 14.05 -0.17
C SER A 41 11.51 14.44 -0.63
N ALA A 42 11.90 15.70 -0.44
CA ALA A 42 13.25 16.18 -0.74
C ALA A 42 14.36 15.42 0.03
N MET A 43 14.13 15.11 1.31
CA MET A 43 15.10 14.34 2.10
C MET A 43 15.24 12.91 1.56
N ARG A 44 14.14 12.25 1.18
CA ARG A 44 14.17 10.91 0.57
C ARG A 44 14.84 10.93 -0.81
N ALA A 45 14.63 12.00 -1.57
CA ALA A 45 15.29 12.21 -2.85
C ALA A 45 16.81 12.39 -2.71
N ASP A 46 17.28 13.07 -1.66
CA ASP A 46 18.69 13.40 -1.48
C ASP A 46 19.49 12.38 -0.66
N THR A 47 18.81 11.47 0.04
CA THR A 47 19.45 10.53 0.96
C THR A 47 19.14 9.07 0.66
N LEU A 48 19.97 8.17 1.18
CA LEU A 48 19.75 6.72 1.16
C LEU A 48 19.93 6.18 2.59
N PRO A 49 18.91 5.53 3.19
CA PRO A 49 19.11 4.80 4.43
C PRO A 49 20.08 3.64 4.22
N THR A 50 21.17 3.61 5.00
CA THR A 50 22.19 2.55 4.91
C THR A 50 22.10 1.56 6.06
N SER A 51 21.66 2.03 7.22
CA SER A 51 21.37 1.19 8.39
C SER A 51 20.41 1.90 9.32
N ALA A 52 19.75 1.12 10.18
CA ALA A 52 18.90 1.62 11.23
C ALA A 52 19.23 0.89 12.54
N MET A 53 19.07 1.60 13.66
CA MET A 53 19.27 1.08 15.01
C MET A 53 18.11 1.52 15.89
N THR A 54 17.83 0.78 16.95
CA THR A 54 16.78 1.12 17.92
C THR A 54 17.19 0.75 19.33
N ASP A 55 16.67 1.45 20.33
CA ASP A 55 16.78 1.01 21.72
C ASP A 55 15.87 -0.20 22.01
N ALA A 56 16.06 -0.83 23.17
CA ALA A 56 15.45 -2.12 23.51
C ALA A 56 13.91 -2.10 23.45
N ASP A 57 13.30 -0.97 23.77
CA ASP A 57 11.84 -0.79 23.84
C ASP A 57 11.25 -0.13 22.58
N GLU A 58 12.07 0.08 21.54
CA GLU A 58 11.69 0.84 20.33
C GLU A 58 11.05 2.19 20.62
N ARG A 59 11.65 2.91 21.58
CA ARG A 59 11.30 4.30 21.89
C ARG A 59 12.04 5.26 20.95
N ILE A 60 13.29 4.95 20.60
CA ILE A 60 14.11 5.75 19.70
C ILE A 60 14.64 4.86 18.58
N ALA A 61 14.34 5.23 17.34
CA ALA A 61 14.93 4.66 16.14
C ALA A 61 15.93 5.67 15.56
N VAL A 62 17.09 5.21 15.10
CA VAL A 62 18.12 6.06 14.50
C VAL A 62 18.47 5.51 13.13
N ALA A 63 18.29 6.32 12.09
CA ALA A 63 18.69 6.00 10.73
C ALA A 63 20.05 6.61 10.43
N VAL A 64 20.93 5.83 9.82
CA VAL A 64 22.14 6.32 9.17
C VAL A 64 21.80 6.58 7.71
N LEU A 65 21.88 7.85 7.31
CA LEU A 65 21.53 8.33 5.98
C LEU A 65 22.79 8.74 5.23
N HIS A 66 22.97 8.19 4.03
CA HIS A 66 24.02 8.59 3.07
C HIS A 66 23.50 9.73 2.19
N LEU A 67 24.19 10.86 2.18
CA LEU A 67 23.85 12.01 1.34
C LEU A 67 24.39 11.78 -0.08
N LYS A 68 23.49 11.63 -1.06
CA LYS A 68 23.86 11.27 -2.45
C LYS A 68 24.84 12.26 -3.09
N LYS A 69 24.70 13.55 -2.76
CA LYS A 69 25.50 14.63 -3.36
C LYS A 69 26.91 14.75 -2.78
N THR A 70 27.05 14.74 -1.45
CA THR A 70 28.34 14.98 -0.77
C THR A 70 29.08 13.69 -0.42
N ARG A 71 28.40 12.53 -0.47
CA ARG A 71 28.90 11.22 -0.05
C ARG A 71 29.18 11.10 1.46
N GLU A 72 28.70 12.07 2.24
CA GLU A 72 28.78 12.06 3.69
C GLU A 72 27.60 11.28 4.30
N PHE A 73 27.71 10.97 5.59
CA PHE A 73 26.71 10.24 6.34
C PHE A 73 26.21 11.08 7.51
N MET A 74 24.95 10.94 7.89
CA MET A 74 24.43 11.52 9.14
C MET A 74 23.51 10.53 9.83
N CYS A 75 23.40 10.64 11.14
CA CYS A 75 22.38 9.97 11.93
C CYS A 75 21.18 10.91 12.08
N VAL A 76 19.98 10.40 11.89
CA VAL A 76 18.73 11.09 12.23
C VAL A 76 17.97 10.20 13.22
N ALA A 77 17.65 10.76 14.38
CA ALA A 77 16.90 10.09 15.43
C ALA A 77 15.41 10.42 15.32
N PHE A 78 14.59 9.39 15.49
CA PHE A 78 13.14 9.43 15.41
C PHE A 78 12.55 8.93 16.73
N ALA A 79 11.44 9.51 17.14
CA ALA A 79 10.63 9.07 18.27
C ALA A 79 9.15 9.39 18.00
N ARG A 80 8.24 8.80 18.77
CA ARG A 80 6.81 9.05 18.61
C ARG A 80 6.41 10.44 19.15
N ASP A 81 5.61 11.17 18.39
CA ASP A 81 4.93 12.38 18.87
C ASP A 81 3.65 12.05 19.67
N GLY A 82 2.92 13.08 20.11
CA GLY A 82 1.69 12.91 20.88
C GLY A 82 0.54 12.19 20.14
N ALA A 83 0.60 12.13 18.81
CA ALA A 83 -0.33 11.34 17.97
C ALA A 83 0.23 9.93 17.66
N GLY A 84 1.37 9.56 18.24
CA GLY A 84 2.04 8.29 18.04
C GLY A 84 2.83 8.19 16.72
N ARG A 85 2.97 9.27 15.94
CA ARG A 85 3.71 9.29 14.67
C ARG A 85 5.20 9.32 14.94
N TRP A 86 5.98 8.47 14.27
CA TRP A 86 7.44 8.57 14.32
C TRP A 86 7.92 9.84 13.62
N ARG A 87 8.61 10.74 14.32
CA ARG A 87 9.10 11.99 13.75
C ARG A 87 10.57 12.20 14.11
N GLY A 88 11.33 12.72 13.16
CA GLY A 88 12.71 13.11 13.38
C GLY A 88 12.78 14.24 14.42
N PHE A 89 13.67 14.11 15.41
CA PHE A 89 13.81 15.11 16.49
C PHE A 89 15.24 15.58 16.72
N GLU A 90 16.25 14.82 16.30
CA GLU A 90 17.65 15.15 16.49
C GLU A 90 18.48 14.61 15.32
N ARG A 91 19.57 15.30 14.99
CA ARG A 91 20.52 14.83 13.98
C ARG A 91 21.95 14.97 14.45
N SER A 92 22.81 14.06 14.00
CA SER A 92 24.24 14.19 14.25
C SER A 92 24.88 15.23 13.33
N ILE A 93 26.16 15.48 13.58
CA ILE A 93 27.09 16.01 12.57
C ILE A 93 27.25 15.03 11.40
N PHE A 94 27.94 15.47 10.35
CA PHE A 94 28.33 14.61 9.24
C PHE A 94 29.50 13.69 9.61
N PHE A 95 29.47 12.49 9.04
CA PHE A 95 30.45 11.44 9.23
C PHE A 95 31.01 10.97 7.88
N PRO A 96 32.28 10.53 7.83
CA PRO A 96 32.92 10.09 6.60
C PRO A 96 32.48 8.69 6.15
N SER A 97 31.76 7.93 6.98
CA SER A 97 31.26 6.60 6.61
C SER A 97 30.10 6.17 7.52
N ALA A 98 29.27 5.24 7.05
CA ALA A 98 28.22 4.62 7.87
C ALA A 98 28.76 3.98 9.16
N ARG A 99 29.95 3.36 9.12
CA ARG A 99 30.59 2.77 10.31
C ARG A 99 30.94 3.83 11.37
N ALA A 100 31.38 5.01 10.94
CA ALA A 100 31.66 6.10 11.87
C ALA A 100 30.37 6.64 12.50
N ALA A 101 29.29 6.72 11.72
CA ALA A 101 27.97 7.11 12.19
C ALA A 101 27.42 6.09 13.22
N GLU A 102 27.48 4.80 12.93
CA GLU A 102 27.07 3.73 13.85
C GLU A 102 27.90 3.71 15.15
N GLU A 103 29.20 4.03 15.07
CA GLU A 103 30.05 4.14 16.25
C GLU A 103 29.68 5.33 17.14
N ALA A 104 29.19 6.44 16.57
CA ALA A 104 28.65 7.55 17.35
C ALA A 104 27.33 7.14 18.05
N ILE A 105 26.45 6.40 17.37
CA ILE A 105 25.24 5.84 17.98
C ILE A 105 25.61 4.91 19.15
N ALA A 106 26.69 4.13 19.03
CA ALA A 106 27.15 3.25 20.10
C ALA A 106 27.92 3.96 21.23
N ARG A 107 28.02 5.30 21.24
CA ARG A 107 28.85 6.07 22.18
C ARG A 107 28.13 7.30 22.74
N ASP A 108 28.58 8.50 22.37
CA ASP A 108 28.11 9.78 22.90
C ASP A 108 26.73 10.14 22.35
N PHE A 109 26.56 10.06 21.03
CA PHE A 109 25.31 10.43 20.39
C PHE A 109 24.16 9.55 20.90
N GLY A 110 24.33 8.22 20.97
CA GLY A 110 23.30 7.33 21.52
C GLY A 110 22.95 7.62 22.98
N ARG A 111 23.95 7.87 23.84
CA ARG A 111 23.70 8.25 25.24
C ARG A 111 22.94 9.57 25.36
N GLN A 112 23.30 10.56 24.54
CA GLN A 112 22.58 11.84 24.48
C GLN A 112 21.13 11.62 24.09
N LEU A 113 20.87 10.85 23.02
CA LEU A 113 19.51 10.54 22.58
C LEU A 113 18.71 9.85 23.69
N LEU A 114 19.30 8.88 24.39
CA LEU A 114 18.61 8.17 25.46
C LEU A 114 18.23 9.08 26.64
N ALA A 115 19.07 10.05 26.97
CA ALA A 115 18.81 11.05 28.00
C ALA A 115 17.86 12.17 27.54
N THR A 116 17.56 12.26 26.24
CA THR A 116 16.69 13.28 25.68
C THR A 116 15.23 12.88 25.79
N THR A 117 14.39 13.83 26.19
CA THR A 117 12.93 13.76 26.05
C THR A 117 12.52 14.57 24.82
N PRO A 118 12.17 13.93 23.69
CA PRO A 118 11.83 14.64 22.46
C PRO A 118 10.59 15.52 22.65
N THR A 119 10.64 16.71 22.07
CA THR A 119 9.48 17.62 21.98
C THR A 119 9.19 17.90 20.52
N PHE A 120 7.91 17.85 20.14
CA PHE A 120 7.49 18.03 18.76
C PHE A 120 6.55 19.23 18.64
N ALA A 121 6.85 20.12 17.70
CA ALA A 121 5.89 21.14 17.29
C ALA A 121 4.72 20.48 16.54
N GLU A 122 3.53 21.05 16.66
CA GLU A 122 2.37 20.67 15.86
C GLU A 122 2.68 20.82 14.37
N LEU A 123 2.16 19.89 13.57
CA LEU A 123 2.24 19.99 12.11
C LEU A 123 1.04 20.80 11.62
N GLN A 124 1.27 22.05 11.24
CA GLN A 124 0.19 22.98 10.85
C GLN A 124 -0.67 22.44 9.70
N ASP A 125 -0.05 21.83 8.70
CA ASP A 125 -0.73 21.34 7.49
C ASP A 125 -0.97 19.81 7.51
N GLN A 126 -0.74 19.15 8.65
CA GLN A 126 -0.93 17.70 8.78
C GLN A 126 -1.63 17.35 10.09
N PRO A 127 -2.98 17.26 10.05
CA PRO A 127 -3.77 16.88 11.21
C PRO A 127 -3.33 15.54 11.80
N PRO A 128 -3.60 15.27 13.08
CA PRO A 128 -3.36 13.96 13.65
C PRO A 128 -4.16 12.90 12.88
N GLY A 129 -3.56 11.72 12.72
CA GLY A 129 -4.26 10.59 12.13
C GLY A 129 -5.24 9.95 13.10
N ILE A 130 -5.75 8.79 12.71
CA ILE A 130 -6.76 8.04 13.45
C ILE A 130 -6.21 6.83 14.20
N ASP A 131 -6.96 6.39 15.21
CA ASP A 131 -6.87 5.03 15.73
C ASP A 131 -8.00 4.19 15.12
N LEU A 132 -7.62 3.34 14.16
CA LEU A 132 -8.54 2.46 13.44
C LEU A 132 -9.31 1.49 14.35
N PHE A 133 -8.73 1.16 15.51
CA PHE A 133 -9.22 0.14 16.44
C PHE A 133 -9.79 0.75 17.73
N ALA A 134 -9.92 2.08 17.79
CA ALA A 134 -10.57 2.73 18.91
C ALA A 134 -12.01 2.20 19.07
N PRO A 135 -12.45 1.92 20.31
CA PRO A 135 -13.82 1.49 20.55
C PRO A 135 -14.80 2.58 20.11
N ILE A 136 -15.92 2.16 19.51
CA ILE A 136 -16.97 3.04 19.04
C ILE A 136 -18.29 2.71 19.72
N ASP A 137 -18.93 3.75 20.28
CA ASP A 137 -20.20 3.60 20.97
C ASP A 137 -21.34 3.26 19.99
N GLY A 138 -22.30 2.48 20.50
CA GLY A 138 -23.56 2.16 19.80
C GLY A 138 -23.43 1.16 18.65
N VAL A 139 -22.28 0.48 18.48
CA VAL A 139 -22.13 -0.55 17.45
C VAL A 139 -22.68 -1.88 17.94
N THR A 140 -23.74 -2.33 17.27
CA THR A 140 -24.41 -3.61 17.54
C THR A 140 -23.80 -4.76 16.74
N ARG A 141 -23.10 -4.45 15.65
CA ARG A 141 -22.43 -5.45 14.80
C ARG A 141 -21.22 -4.86 14.08
N TYR A 142 -20.12 -5.61 14.16
CA TYR A 142 -18.90 -5.36 13.41
C TYR A 142 -18.90 -6.13 12.08
N GLU A 143 -18.13 -5.62 11.12
CA GLU A 143 -17.76 -6.33 9.90
C GLU A 143 -16.93 -7.57 10.22
N ASP A 144 -17.24 -8.73 9.61
CA ASP A 144 -16.52 -9.99 9.90
C ASP A 144 -15.02 -9.87 9.56
N ALA A 145 -14.69 -9.16 8.48
CA ALA A 145 -13.31 -8.88 8.09
C ALA A 145 -12.58 -7.93 9.04
N TYR A 146 -13.30 -6.97 9.65
CA TYR A 146 -12.72 -6.12 10.70
C TYR A 146 -12.44 -6.95 11.96
N VAL A 147 -13.35 -7.82 12.38
CA VAL A 147 -13.14 -8.72 13.53
C VAL A 147 -11.93 -9.62 13.28
N LEU A 148 -11.83 -10.22 12.10
CA LEU A 148 -10.67 -11.04 11.74
C LEU A 148 -9.36 -10.25 11.76
N LEU A 149 -9.35 -9.02 11.25
CA LEU A 149 -8.18 -8.14 11.30
C LEU A 149 -7.82 -7.76 12.75
N ARG A 150 -8.82 -7.44 13.58
CA ARG A 150 -8.62 -6.97 14.95
C ARG A 150 -8.12 -8.10 15.87
N ASP A 151 -8.67 -9.29 15.73
CA ASP A 151 -8.54 -10.38 16.72
C ASP A 151 -7.71 -11.57 16.20
N GLY A 152 -7.57 -11.72 14.88
CA GLY A 152 -6.90 -12.87 14.27
C GLY A 152 -5.38 -12.81 14.40
N PHE A 153 -4.77 -13.82 15.04
CA PHE A 153 -3.32 -13.95 15.12
C PHE A 153 -2.65 -13.99 13.73
N SER A 154 -3.33 -14.59 12.75
CA SER A 154 -2.90 -14.66 11.35
C SER A 154 -2.86 -13.30 10.64
N HIS A 155 -3.49 -12.27 11.24
CA HIS A 155 -3.58 -10.90 10.73
C HIS A 155 -2.92 -9.88 11.65
N ALA A 156 -2.23 -10.33 12.70
CA ALA A 156 -1.58 -9.44 13.67
C ALA A 156 -0.55 -8.51 13.01
N ALA A 157 0.16 -8.99 11.98
CA ALA A 157 1.08 -8.17 11.19
C ALA A 157 0.35 -7.06 10.42
N ALA A 158 -0.77 -7.39 9.76
CA ALA A 158 -1.60 -6.41 9.07
C ALA A 158 -2.17 -5.36 10.04
N LYS A 159 -2.66 -5.80 11.21
CA LYS A 159 -3.17 -4.90 12.26
C LYS A 159 -2.12 -3.89 12.69
N ALA A 160 -0.93 -4.36 13.05
CA ALA A 160 0.18 -3.50 13.46
C ALA A 160 0.59 -2.53 12.33
N MET A 161 0.71 -3.02 11.09
CA MET A 161 1.06 -2.17 9.94
C MET A 161 -0.01 -1.08 9.69
N LEU A 162 -1.29 -1.46 9.71
CA LEU A 162 -2.40 -0.52 9.55
C LEU A 162 -2.46 0.49 10.70
N GLN A 163 -2.13 0.10 11.93
CA GLN A 163 -2.01 1.04 13.05
C GLN A 163 -0.89 2.06 12.81
N GLU A 164 0.27 1.65 12.32
CA GLU A 164 1.36 2.59 11.98
C GLU A 164 0.96 3.57 10.89
N ILE A 165 0.28 3.10 9.84
CA ILE A 165 -0.20 3.94 8.74
C ILE A 165 -1.32 4.87 9.19
N ALA A 166 -2.31 4.37 9.95
CA ALA A 166 -3.48 5.13 10.37
C ALA A 166 -3.13 6.38 11.19
N ARG A 167 -2.02 6.36 11.95
CA ARG A 167 -1.52 7.53 12.68
C ARG A 167 -1.13 8.70 11.79
N TRP A 168 -0.94 8.47 10.50
CA TRP A 168 -0.65 9.48 9.49
C TRP A 168 -1.85 9.85 8.62
N PHE A 169 -2.97 9.14 8.73
CA PHE A 169 -4.17 9.32 7.91
C PHE A 169 -5.24 10.07 8.70
N PRO A 170 -5.52 11.35 8.40
CA PRO A 170 -6.53 12.11 9.11
C PRO A 170 -7.95 11.73 8.64
N ASP A 171 -8.88 11.71 9.58
CA ASP A 171 -10.32 11.53 9.29
C ASP A 171 -10.96 12.92 9.12
N LEU A 172 -11.03 13.36 7.86
CA LEU A 172 -11.44 14.72 7.51
C LEU A 172 -12.95 14.94 7.62
N ASP A 173 -13.77 13.88 7.55
CA ASP A 173 -15.23 13.94 7.63
C ASP A 173 -15.81 13.30 8.92
N GLY A 174 -14.99 12.60 9.69
CA GLY A 174 -15.35 12.01 10.99
C GLY A 174 -16.07 10.66 10.87
N HIS A 175 -16.04 10.03 9.70
CA HIS A 175 -16.74 8.77 9.45
C HIS A 175 -15.79 7.57 9.29
N PHE A 176 -14.50 7.81 9.09
CA PHE A 176 -13.55 6.78 8.65
C PHE A 176 -13.47 5.59 9.61
N VAL A 177 -13.29 5.86 10.91
CA VAL A 177 -13.13 4.79 11.93
C VAL A 177 -14.41 3.97 12.02
N ARG A 178 -15.57 4.62 12.14
CA ARG A 178 -16.86 3.93 12.24
C ARG A 178 -17.09 3.06 11.01
N GLU A 179 -16.89 3.59 9.81
CA GLU A 179 -17.11 2.86 8.56
C GLU A 179 -16.16 1.67 8.40
N THR A 180 -14.89 1.82 8.79
CA THR A 180 -13.95 0.69 8.76
C THR A 180 -14.48 -0.48 9.59
N GLN A 181 -15.04 -0.18 10.76
CA GLN A 181 -15.48 -1.21 11.70
C GLN A 181 -16.84 -1.83 11.34
N THR A 182 -17.68 -1.15 10.54
CA THR A 182 -19.08 -1.56 10.27
C THR A 182 -19.37 -1.93 8.83
N THR A 183 -19.47 -0.98 7.89
CA THR A 183 -20.04 -1.24 6.54
C THR A 183 -19.13 -0.82 5.40
N GLY A 184 -18.01 -0.17 5.68
CA GLY A 184 -17.08 0.41 4.70
C GLY A 184 -15.70 -0.22 4.69
N PHE A 185 -15.49 -1.36 5.37
CA PHE A 185 -14.17 -1.96 5.59
C PHE A 185 -13.29 -2.00 4.34
N SER A 186 -13.75 -2.64 3.25
CA SER A 186 -12.94 -2.77 2.03
C SER A 186 -12.63 -1.42 1.36
N ALA A 187 -13.56 -0.46 1.40
CA ALA A 187 -13.32 0.89 0.87
C ALA A 187 -12.28 1.64 1.72
N ARG A 188 -12.35 1.55 3.04
CA ARG A 188 -11.39 2.21 3.93
C ARG A 188 -10.00 1.56 3.88
N ILE A 189 -9.93 0.24 3.73
CA ILE A 189 -8.65 -0.45 3.47
C ILE A 189 -8.06 -0.02 2.12
N TRP A 190 -8.90 0.17 1.09
CA TRP A 190 -8.47 0.69 -0.21
C TRP A 190 -7.89 2.11 -0.10
N GLU A 191 -8.52 2.99 0.65
CA GLU A 191 -8.02 4.36 0.86
C GLU A 191 -6.71 4.40 1.66
N LEU A 192 -6.56 3.58 2.71
CA LEU A 192 -5.28 3.45 3.41
C LEU A 192 -4.18 2.90 2.49
N TYR A 193 -4.52 1.98 1.58
CA TYR A 193 -3.56 1.48 0.59
C TYR A 193 -3.16 2.59 -0.39
N LEU A 194 -4.12 3.35 -0.92
CA LEU A 194 -3.84 4.47 -1.83
C LEU A 194 -2.96 5.51 -1.16
N TRP A 195 -3.28 5.91 0.07
CA TRP A 195 -2.44 6.82 0.85
C TRP A 195 -1.00 6.31 0.93
N THR A 196 -0.84 5.03 1.26
CA THR A 196 0.49 4.41 1.42
C THR A 196 1.24 4.33 0.08
N ALA A 197 0.55 3.99 -1.00
CA ALA A 197 1.12 3.92 -2.34
C ALA A 197 1.51 5.31 -2.85
N PHE A 198 0.71 6.35 -2.60
CA PHE A 198 1.05 7.72 -2.96
C PHE A 198 2.27 8.23 -2.19
N ARG A 199 2.36 7.96 -0.88
CA ARG A 199 3.56 8.26 -0.09
C ARG A 199 4.78 7.50 -0.60
N ALA A 200 4.64 6.25 -1.02
CA ALA A 200 5.72 5.45 -1.60
C ALA A 200 6.16 5.95 -2.99
N LEU A 201 5.26 6.60 -3.73
CA LEU A 201 5.53 7.27 -5.01
C LEU A 201 6.00 8.72 -4.84
N ASP A 202 6.36 9.13 -3.63
CA ASP A 202 6.86 10.47 -3.29
C ASP A 202 5.85 11.62 -3.47
N PHE A 203 4.55 11.34 -3.41
CA PHE A 203 3.55 12.40 -3.32
C PHE A 203 3.48 12.98 -1.90
N ASP A 204 3.39 14.31 -1.85
CA ASP A 204 2.90 15.03 -0.69
C ASP A 204 1.37 15.12 -0.77
N LEU A 205 0.72 14.87 0.35
CA LEU A 205 -0.74 14.91 0.45
C LEU A 205 -1.16 16.21 1.11
N ASP A 206 -2.17 16.85 0.51
CA ASP A 206 -2.78 18.09 0.99
C ASP A 206 -4.13 17.73 1.65
N TYR A 207 -4.29 18.12 2.92
CA TYR A 207 -5.47 17.81 3.74
C TYR A 207 -6.44 18.99 3.85
N GLY A 208 -6.30 20.02 3.00
CA GLY A 208 -7.13 21.22 3.04
C GLY A 208 -8.59 21.04 2.58
N SER A 209 -8.94 19.89 2.00
CA SER A 209 -10.30 19.53 1.56
C SER A 209 -10.54 18.04 1.75
N SER A 210 -11.77 17.67 2.11
CA SER A 210 -12.22 16.27 2.23
C SER A 210 -12.70 15.64 0.92
N VAL A 211 -12.78 16.42 -0.17
CA VAL A 211 -13.21 15.93 -1.49
C VAL A 211 -12.38 16.60 -2.60
N PRO A 212 -11.88 15.86 -3.61
CA PRO A 212 -11.82 14.40 -3.70
C PRO A 212 -11.02 13.77 -2.56
N ASP A 213 -11.14 12.46 -2.37
CA ASP A 213 -10.50 11.72 -1.25
C ASP A 213 -9.00 12.02 -1.08
N PHE A 214 -8.28 12.34 -2.17
CA PHE A 214 -6.89 12.76 -2.13
C PHE A 214 -6.60 13.99 -2.99
N ALA A 215 -5.87 14.95 -2.41
CA ALA A 215 -5.18 16.02 -3.13
C ALA A 215 -3.66 15.75 -3.06
N LEU A 216 -3.04 15.54 -4.21
CA LEU A 216 -1.64 15.12 -4.32
C LEU A 216 -0.79 16.23 -4.94
N ARG A 217 0.45 16.34 -4.47
CA ARG A 217 1.46 17.28 -4.96
C ARG A 217 2.77 16.56 -5.18
N LYS A 218 3.40 16.79 -6.33
CA LYS A 218 4.73 16.29 -6.65
C LYS A 218 5.33 17.10 -7.81
N ASP A 219 6.61 17.44 -7.72
CA ASP A 219 7.35 18.17 -8.76
C ASP A 219 6.65 19.46 -9.24
N GLY A 220 6.00 20.18 -8.32
CA GLY A 220 5.24 21.40 -8.61
C GLY A 220 3.86 21.16 -9.27
N GLN A 221 3.54 19.93 -9.63
CA GLN A 221 2.23 19.55 -10.18
C GLN A 221 1.26 19.19 -9.05
N ARG A 222 -0.03 19.45 -9.29
CA ARG A 222 -1.16 19.05 -8.43
C ARG A 222 -2.08 18.12 -9.20
N LEU A 223 -2.60 17.10 -8.55
CA LEU A 223 -3.69 16.29 -9.07
C LEU A 223 -4.61 15.83 -7.95
N TYR A 224 -5.80 15.36 -8.32
CA TYR A 224 -6.82 14.91 -7.38
C TYR A 224 -7.24 13.49 -7.70
N VAL A 225 -7.53 12.71 -6.66
CA VAL A 225 -7.95 11.31 -6.80
C VAL A 225 -9.18 11.06 -5.95
N GLU A 226 -10.23 10.51 -6.56
CA GLU A 226 -11.41 10.00 -5.87
C GLU A 226 -11.36 8.47 -5.85
N ALA A 227 -11.39 7.89 -4.65
CA ALA A 227 -11.39 6.45 -4.44
C ALA A 227 -12.80 5.88 -4.60
N THR A 228 -12.88 4.69 -5.19
CA THR A 228 -14.13 3.95 -5.30
C THR A 228 -13.88 2.45 -5.35
N THR A 229 -14.87 1.67 -4.92
CA THR A 229 -14.82 0.22 -4.97
C THR A 229 -15.99 -0.36 -5.74
N VAL A 230 -15.79 -1.52 -6.37
CA VAL A 230 -16.88 -2.42 -6.71
C VAL A 230 -17.21 -3.22 -5.46
N SER A 231 -18.33 -2.91 -4.80
CA SER A 231 -18.70 -3.54 -3.53
C SER A 231 -19.50 -4.82 -3.73
N ALA A 232 -19.39 -5.73 -2.77
CA ALA A 232 -20.23 -6.92 -2.73
C ALA A 232 -21.70 -6.58 -2.43
N LYS A 233 -22.62 -7.46 -2.85
CA LYS A 233 -24.06 -7.30 -2.54
C LYS A 233 -24.38 -7.51 -1.06
N GLN A 234 -23.56 -8.31 -0.36
CA GLN A 234 -23.69 -8.53 1.08
C GLN A 234 -22.50 -7.87 1.79
N PRO A 235 -22.71 -6.73 2.44
CA PRO A 235 -21.60 -5.91 2.93
C PRO A 235 -20.77 -6.60 4.01
N PHE A 236 -21.32 -7.60 4.72
CA PHE A 236 -20.74 -8.07 5.96
C PHE A 236 -20.03 -9.44 6.00
N THR A 237 -20.10 -10.23 4.93
CA THR A 237 -19.71 -11.66 4.96
C THR A 237 -18.73 -12.03 3.84
N THR A 238 -18.36 -11.10 2.97
CA THR A 238 -17.74 -11.40 1.68
C THR A 238 -16.25 -11.10 1.60
N SER A 239 -15.69 -10.38 2.58
CA SER A 239 -14.36 -9.78 2.44
C SER A 239 -13.22 -10.67 2.93
N MET A 240 -13.41 -11.42 4.01
CA MET A 240 -12.38 -12.29 4.60
C MET A 240 -13.05 -13.46 5.35
N GLY A 241 -12.95 -14.67 4.82
CA GLY A 241 -13.39 -15.88 5.51
C GLY A 241 -12.26 -16.91 5.54
N PRO A 242 -12.20 -17.80 6.55
CA PRO A 242 -11.23 -18.90 6.55
C PRO A 242 -11.50 -19.85 5.36
N GLY A 243 -10.42 -20.30 4.71
CA GLY A 243 -10.47 -21.30 3.65
C GLY A 243 -10.06 -20.79 2.26
N VAL A 244 -10.08 -21.71 1.28
CA VAL A 244 -9.79 -21.40 -0.12
C VAL A 244 -10.91 -20.50 -0.67
N PRO A 245 -10.61 -19.36 -1.32
CA PRO A 245 -11.65 -18.54 -1.92
C PRO A 245 -12.43 -19.36 -2.95
N LYS A 246 -13.74 -19.09 -3.08
CA LYS A 246 -14.59 -19.77 -4.07
C LYS A 246 -14.02 -19.62 -5.48
N ASP A 247 -14.27 -20.63 -6.30
CA ASP A 247 -13.92 -20.60 -7.72
C ASP A 247 -14.59 -19.41 -8.42
N PRO A 248 -13.96 -18.85 -9.46
CA PRO A 248 -14.57 -17.82 -10.27
C PRO A 248 -15.89 -18.31 -10.89
N PRO A 249 -16.79 -17.40 -11.29
CA PRO A 249 -18.01 -17.75 -12.01
C PRO A 249 -17.72 -18.59 -13.28
N ASP A 250 -18.62 -19.51 -13.60
CA ASP A 250 -18.57 -20.35 -14.81
C ASP A 250 -19.84 -20.11 -15.66
N PRO A 251 -19.73 -19.72 -16.96
CA PRO A 251 -18.51 -19.48 -17.73
C PRO A 251 -17.84 -18.13 -17.43
N LEU A 252 -16.55 -18.17 -17.07
CA LEU A 252 -15.76 -16.99 -16.69
C LEU A 252 -15.70 -15.94 -17.80
N PHE A 253 -15.57 -16.37 -19.07
CA PHE A 253 -15.45 -15.44 -20.20
C PHE A 253 -16.69 -14.54 -20.35
N THR A 254 -17.89 -15.12 -20.36
CA THR A 254 -19.15 -14.36 -20.45
C THR A 254 -19.34 -13.43 -19.26
N TYR A 255 -18.93 -13.87 -18.06
CA TYR A 255 -18.98 -13.05 -16.85
C TYR A 255 -18.06 -11.83 -16.95
N LEU A 256 -16.83 -12.04 -17.43
CA LEU A 256 -15.86 -10.97 -17.62
C LEU A 256 -16.29 -9.98 -18.69
N GLU A 257 -16.85 -10.47 -19.80
CA GLU A 257 -17.26 -9.62 -20.91
C GLU A 257 -18.44 -8.71 -20.51
N HIS A 258 -19.50 -9.27 -19.93
CA HIS A 258 -20.75 -8.52 -19.73
C HIS A 258 -20.98 -8.09 -18.28
N GLU A 259 -20.89 -9.01 -17.32
CA GLU A 259 -21.23 -8.71 -15.92
C GLU A 259 -20.19 -7.78 -15.26
N MET A 260 -18.90 -7.98 -15.54
CA MET A 260 -17.85 -7.13 -14.99
C MET A 260 -17.90 -5.71 -15.55
N ALA A 261 -18.25 -5.53 -16.82
CA ALA A 261 -18.46 -4.19 -17.39
C ALA A 261 -19.53 -3.41 -16.62
N GLN A 262 -20.66 -4.05 -16.28
CA GLN A 262 -21.69 -3.43 -15.43
C GLN A 262 -21.16 -3.10 -14.02
N LYS A 263 -20.42 -4.02 -13.41
CA LYS A 263 -19.88 -3.88 -12.05
C LYS A 263 -18.85 -2.76 -11.94
N PHE A 264 -17.95 -2.63 -12.91
CA PHE A 264 -16.99 -1.54 -12.98
C PHE A 264 -17.67 -0.22 -13.36
N GLY A 265 -18.61 -0.25 -14.31
CA GLY A 265 -19.28 0.94 -14.79
C GLY A 265 -20.13 1.65 -13.75
N SER A 266 -20.84 0.91 -12.89
CA SER A 266 -21.70 1.48 -11.86
C SER A 266 -20.99 2.47 -10.91
N PRO A 267 -19.90 2.09 -10.21
CA PRO A 267 -19.17 3.01 -9.34
C PRO A 267 -18.49 4.15 -10.11
N LEU A 268 -17.86 3.86 -11.27
CA LEU A 268 -17.19 4.89 -12.07
C LEU A 268 -18.18 5.96 -12.55
N PHE A 269 -19.35 5.55 -13.06
CA PHE A 269 -20.40 6.47 -13.48
C PHE A 269 -21.01 7.25 -12.31
N SER A 270 -21.13 6.61 -11.14
CA SER A 270 -21.63 7.29 -9.93
C SER A 270 -20.67 8.39 -9.46
N LYS A 271 -19.35 8.14 -9.51
CA LYS A 271 -18.34 9.16 -9.20
C LYS A 271 -18.26 10.24 -10.28
N LEU A 272 -18.38 9.87 -11.57
CA LEU A 272 -18.45 10.84 -12.67
C LEU A 272 -19.60 11.85 -12.45
N LYS A 273 -20.78 11.37 -12.04
CA LYS A 273 -21.94 12.23 -11.76
C LYS A 273 -21.76 13.24 -10.64
N LYS A 274 -20.80 13.04 -9.72
CA LYS A 274 -20.52 14.01 -8.65
C LYS A 274 -19.91 15.30 -9.18
N ARG A 275 -19.26 15.27 -10.35
CA ARG A 275 -18.63 16.43 -10.99
C ARG A 275 -17.61 17.11 -10.06
N ASP A 276 -16.82 16.33 -9.33
CA ASP A 276 -15.87 16.88 -8.35
C ASP A 276 -14.80 17.76 -9.00
N TRP A 277 -14.54 17.61 -10.31
CA TRP A 277 -13.68 18.50 -11.10
C TRP A 277 -14.19 19.94 -11.20
N GLU A 278 -15.46 20.21 -10.89
CA GLU A 278 -16.03 21.57 -10.90
C GLU A 278 -15.77 22.32 -9.59
N LYS A 279 -15.27 21.63 -8.57
CA LYS A 279 -14.92 22.27 -7.31
C LYS A 279 -13.76 23.26 -7.55
N PRO A 280 -13.81 24.47 -6.95
CA PRO A 280 -12.82 25.52 -7.24
C PRO A 280 -11.36 25.10 -7.07
N HIS A 281 -11.05 24.23 -6.10
CA HIS A 281 -9.70 23.75 -5.87
C HIS A 281 -9.27 22.62 -6.83
N VAL A 282 -10.20 21.92 -7.46
CA VAL A 282 -9.91 20.81 -8.40
C VAL A 282 -9.83 21.30 -9.84
N ALA A 283 -10.67 22.28 -10.20
CA ALA A 283 -10.80 22.79 -11.55
C ALA A 283 -9.44 23.14 -12.19
N GLY A 284 -9.25 22.74 -13.44
CA GLY A 284 -8.01 22.97 -14.18
C GLY A 284 -6.87 21.98 -13.91
N HIS A 285 -7.07 20.99 -13.04
CA HIS A 285 -6.06 20.00 -12.67
C HIS A 285 -6.43 18.58 -13.11
N PRO A 286 -5.45 17.68 -13.27
CA PRO A 286 -5.72 16.27 -13.49
C PRO A 286 -6.56 15.66 -12.34
N TYR A 287 -7.56 14.86 -12.72
CA TYR A 287 -8.50 14.20 -11.83
C TYR A 287 -8.60 12.71 -12.16
N LEU A 288 -8.27 11.84 -11.20
CA LEU A 288 -8.27 10.39 -11.36
C LEU A 288 -9.41 9.74 -10.56
N LEU A 289 -9.96 8.66 -11.10
CA LEU A 289 -10.78 7.73 -10.34
C LEU A 289 -9.93 6.52 -9.96
N ALA A 290 -9.78 6.24 -8.67
CA ALA A 290 -9.02 5.10 -8.16
C ALA A 290 -9.94 3.93 -7.78
N LEU A 291 -9.93 2.87 -8.57
CA LEU A 291 -10.86 1.76 -8.52
C LEU A 291 -10.21 0.49 -7.95
N ALA A 292 -10.93 -0.18 -7.05
CA ALA A 292 -10.62 -1.54 -6.62
C ALA A 292 -11.88 -2.43 -6.64
N ASP A 293 -11.72 -3.70 -6.99
CA ASP A 293 -12.78 -4.71 -7.00
C ASP A 293 -12.88 -5.59 -5.72
N PHE A 294 -13.93 -5.40 -4.93
CA PHE A 294 -14.23 -6.22 -3.75
C PHE A 294 -15.58 -6.94 -3.86
N HIS A 295 -16.09 -7.15 -5.08
CA HIS A 295 -17.47 -7.61 -5.26
C HIS A 295 -17.70 -9.07 -4.86
N ALA A 296 -16.64 -9.89 -4.89
CA ALA A 296 -16.65 -11.30 -4.55
C ALA A 296 -15.31 -11.75 -3.95
N PRO A 297 -15.30 -12.83 -3.13
CA PRO A 297 -14.08 -13.40 -2.58
C PRO A 297 -13.04 -13.69 -3.66
N GLY A 298 -11.86 -13.08 -3.55
CA GLY A 298 -10.76 -13.28 -4.49
C GLY A 298 -11.00 -12.77 -5.92
N SER A 299 -12.03 -11.94 -6.14
CA SER A 299 -12.38 -11.32 -7.44
C SER A 299 -11.20 -10.61 -8.11
N MET A 300 -10.39 -9.93 -7.30
CA MET A 300 -9.13 -9.29 -7.68
C MET A 300 -8.16 -10.18 -8.49
N ARG A 301 -8.28 -11.52 -8.37
CA ARG A 301 -7.40 -12.46 -9.07
C ARG A 301 -7.81 -12.75 -10.51
N TRP A 302 -9.04 -12.42 -10.89
CA TRP A 302 -9.60 -12.82 -12.18
C TRP A 302 -10.36 -11.71 -12.89
N SER A 303 -10.79 -10.64 -12.21
CA SER A 303 -11.64 -9.60 -12.81
C SER A 303 -10.88 -8.50 -13.56
N ALA A 304 -9.59 -8.31 -13.27
CA ALA A 304 -8.79 -7.18 -13.76
C ALA A 304 -8.73 -7.09 -15.30
N GLY A 305 -8.79 -8.22 -16.01
CA GLY A 305 -8.73 -8.27 -17.48
C GLY A 305 -9.93 -7.64 -18.18
N ALA A 306 -11.08 -7.54 -17.51
CA ALA A 306 -12.29 -6.92 -18.06
C ALA A 306 -12.28 -5.38 -17.99
N LEU A 307 -11.50 -4.80 -17.07
CA LEU A 307 -11.46 -3.35 -16.87
C LEU A 307 -10.99 -2.57 -18.12
N PRO A 308 -9.83 -2.87 -18.74
CA PRO A 308 -9.40 -2.13 -19.94
C PRO A 308 -10.40 -2.24 -21.10
N GLN A 309 -11.04 -3.41 -21.25
CA GLN A 309 -12.06 -3.63 -22.28
C GLN A 309 -13.24 -2.68 -22.11
N TYR A 310 -13.73 -2.54 -20.87
CA TYR A 310 -14.79 -1.60 -20.52
C TYR A 310 -14.36 -0.13 -20.68
N LEU A 311 -13.16 0.23 -20.18
CA LEU A 311 -12.69 1.61 -20.16
C LEU A 311 -12.51 2.20 -21.57
N PHE A 312 -11.92 1.42 -22.49
CA PHE A 312 -11.64 1.85 -23.86
C PHE A 312 -12.73 1.43 -24.87
N GLY A 313 -13.68 0.58 -24.46
CA GLY A 313 -14.72 0.06 -25.36
C GLY A 313 -14.18 -0.91 -26.39
N LEU A 314 -13.23 -1.74 -25.98
CA LEU A 314 -12.52 -2.67 -26.84
C LEU A 314 -12.78 -4.10 -26.41
N LYS A 315 -12.84 -5.05 -27.35
CA LYS A 315 -12.76 -6.48 -27.09
C LYS A 315 -11.49 -7.06 -27.69
N SER A 316 -10.91 -8.02 -26.99
CA SER A 316 -9.75 -8.78 -27.46
C SER A 316 -10.19 -9.84 -28.48
N VAL A 317 -9.49 -9.91 -29.60
CA VAL A 317 -9.60 -10.99 -30.60
C VAL A 317 -8.22 -11.52 -30.92
N LEU A 318 -8.10 -12.85 -31.01
CA LEU A 318 -6.87 -13.51 -31.43
C LEU A 318 -6.86 -13.64 -32.95
N THR A 319 -5.82 -13.10 -33.59
CA THR A 319 -5.60 -13.18 -35.03
C THR A 319 -4.16 -13.63 -35.31
N PRO A 320 -3.87 -14.38 -36.38
CA PRO A 320 -2.49 -14.61 -36.79
C PRO A 320 -1.83 -13.31 -37.28
N ASP A 321 -0.55 -13.13 -36.97
CA ASP A 321 0.33 -12.12 -37.54
C ASP A 321 0.87 -12.55 -38.93
N ALA A 322 1.76 -11.74 -39.51
CA ALA A 322 2.37 -12.03 -40.81
C ALA A 322 3.22 -13.33 -40.83
N ASP A 323 3.65 -13.82 -39.66
CA ASP A 323 4.45 -15.03 -39.47
C ASP A 323 3.58 -16.21 -38.96
N ASN A 324 2.24 -16.12 -39.06
CA ASN A 324 1.28 -17.09 -38.53
C ASN A 324 1.33 -17.32 -37.01
N LYS A 325 1.87 -16.39 -36.24
CA LYS A 325 1.81 -16.43 -34.78
C LYS A 325 0.55 -15.72 -34.30
N LEU A 326 -0.15 -16.30 -33.32
CA LEU A 326 -1.30 -15.63 -32.73
C LEU A 326 -0.86 -14.35 -32.01
N MET A 327 -1.48 -13.24 -32.39
CA MET A 327 -1.39 -11.95 -31.73
C MET A 327 -2.78 -11.52 -31.24
N GLU A 328 -2.80 -10.75 -30.16
CA GLU A 328 -4.00 -10.11 -29.65
C GLU A 328 -4.23 -8.76 -30.33
N MET A 329 -5.43 -8.57 -30.85
CA MET A 329 -5.89 -7.32 -31.42
C MET A 329 -7.12 -6.84 -30.66
N PHE A 330 -7.21 -5.53 -30.47
CA PHE A 330 -8.35 -4.89 -29.83
C PHE A 330 -9.25 -4.26 -30.90
N ILE A 331 -10.51 -4.68 -30.93
CA ILE A 331 -11.53 -4.12 -31.84
C ILE A 331 -12.65 -3.45 -31.03
N PRO A 332 -13.39 -2.47 -31.58
CA PRO A 332 -14.55 -1.90 -30.90
C PRO A 332 -15.52 -2.97 -30.40
N SER A 333 -15.97 -2.81 -29.16
CA SER A 333 -16.98 -3.67 -28.54
C SER A 333 -18.37 -3.02 -28.64
N ASP A 334 -19.41 -3.84 -28.60
CA ASP A 334 -20.80 -3.39 -28.49
C ASP A 334 -21.13 -3.03 -27.03
N ASP A 335 -22.28 -2.40 -26.80
CA ASP A 335 -22.79 -2.19 -25.44
C ASP A 335 -23.09 -3.52 -24.75
N HIS A 336 -22.92 -3.52 -23.42
CA HIS A 336 -23.14 -4.71 -22.60
C HIS A 336 -24.61 -4.80 -22.19
N VAL A 337 -25.19 -6.00 -22.31
CA VAL A 337 -26.58 -6.27 -21.87
C VAL A 337 -26.53 -7.21 -20.68
N VAL A 338 -27.01 -6.74 -19.52
CA VAL A 338 -27.13 -7.56 -18.30
C VAL A 338 -28.58 -7.53 -17.83
N GLY A 339 -29.31 -8.62 -18.07
CA GLY A 339 -30.78 -8.63 -17.97
C GLY A 339 -31.38 -7.58 -18.90
N ASP A 340 -32.26 -6.72 -18.38
CA ASP A 340 -32.89 -5.63 -19.15
C ASP A 340 -32.06 -4.33 -19.20
N LYS A 341 -30.87 -4.31 -18.57
CA LYS A 341 -30.03 -3.12 -18.49
C LYS A 341 -28.97 -3.12 -19.58
N ARG A 342 -28.94 -2.05 -20.37
CA ARG A 342 -27.83 -1.72 -21.28
C ARG A 342 -26.81 -0.86 -20.56
N VAL A 343 -25.56 -1.30 -20.55
CA VAL A 343 -24.42 -0.56 -19.99
C VAL A 343 -23.56 -0.09 -21.17
N PRO A 344 -23.42 1.23 -21.38
CA PRO A 344 -22.57 1.76 -22.43
C PRO A 344 -21.13 1.29 -22.23
N THR A 345 -20.54 0.73 -23.28
CA THR A 345 -19.10 0.45 -23.30
C THR A 345 -18.32 1.76 -23.49
N ASN A 346 -16.99 1.72 -23.39
CA ASN A 346 -16.12 2.89 -23.58
C ASN A 346 -16.39 4.01 -22.55
N PHE A 347 -16.10 3.74 -21.27
CA PHE A 347 -16.23 4.75 -20.21
C PHE A 347 -15.56 6.08 -20.58
N PHE A 348 -14.38 6.06 -21.18
CA PHE A 348 -13.63 7.27 -21.55
C PHE A 348 -14.25 8.10 -22.67
N ALA A 349 -15.21 7.56 -23.42
CA ALA A 349 -15.98 8.29 -24.44
C ALA A 349 -17.37 8.74 -23.94
N GLN A 350 -17.73 8.44 -22.69
CA GLN A 350 -19.02 8.86 -22.14
C GLN A 350 -19.04 10.38 -21.86
N PRO A 351 -20.21 11.04 -21.95
CA PRO A 351 -20.31 12.47 -21.65
C PRO A 351 -19.80 12.83 -20.24
N GLY A 352 -18.93 13.83 -20.16
CA GLY A 352 -18.30 14.28 -18.93
C GLY A 352 -17.00 13.55 -18.60
N ALA A 353 -16.73 12.38 -19.21
CA ALA A 353 -15.52 11.61 -18.96
C ALA A 353 -14.25 12.34 -19.41
N GLU A 354 -14.34 13.31 -20.33
CA GLU A 354 -13.25 14.21 -20.71
C GLU A 354 -12.66 14.98 -19.51
N ASN A 355 -13.39 15.10 -18.39
CA ASN A 355 -12.90 15.71 -17.15
C ASN A 355 -12.14 14.74 -16.23
N VAL A 356 -12.09 13.44 -16.57
CA VAL A 356 -11.34 12.41 -15.86
C VAL A 356 -10.06 12.13 -16.64
N SER A 357 -8.91 12.34 -16.03
CA SER A 357 -7.58 12.14 -16.63
C SER A 357 -7.25 10.67 -16.87
N GLY A 358 -7.83 9.78 -16.07
CA GLY A 358 -7.58 8.35 -16.14
C GLY A 358 -8.20 7.60 -14.97
N VAL A 359 -8.09 6.27 -15.03
CA VAL A 359 -8.50 5.37 -13.96
C VAL A 359 -7.25 4.69 -13.40
N LEU A 360 -7.02 4.86 -12.10
CA LEU A 360 -5.99 4.15 -11.35
C LEU A 360 -6.60 2.87 -10.78
N PHE A 361 -5.91 1.74 -10.88
CA PHE A 361 -6.42 0.44 -10.45
C PHE A 361 -5.35 -0.36 -9.71
N SER A 362 -5.76 -1.20 -8.76
CA SER A 362 -4.91 -2.26 -8.21
C SER A 362 -5.71 -3.51 -7.84
N ASN A 363 -5.07 -4.67 -7.97
CA ASN A 363 -5.55 -5.94 -7.43
C ASN A 363 -4.95 -6.28 -6.04
N ALA A 364 -4.14 -5.39 -5.46
CA ALA A 364 -3.36 -5.67 -4.26
C ALA A 364 -3.72 -4.80 -3.04
N GLY A 365 -4.64 -3.84 -3.17
CA GLY A 365 -5.07 -2.94 -2.08
C GLY A 365 -5.92 -3.60 -0.99
N THR A 366 -5.48 -4.77 -0.49
CA THR A 366 -6.22 -5.62 0.46
C THR A 366 -5.44 -5.84 1.75
N VAL A 367 -6.11 -6.34 2.79
CA VAL A 367 -5.47 -6.72 4.08
C VAL A 367 -4.26 -7.62 3.87
N ALA A 368 -4.30 -8.53 2.88
CA ALA A 368 -3.18 -9.43 2.60
C ALA A 368 -1.87 -8.68 2.28
N LYS A 369 -1.94 -7.53 1.58
CA LYS A 369 -0.77 -6.69 1.30
C LYS A 369 -0.20 -6.12 2.59
N PHE A 370 -1.04 -5.52 3.44
CA PHE A 370 -0.62 -5.02 4.74
C PHE A 370 -0.03 -6.12 5.62
N ASN A 371 -0.57 -7.34 5.54
CA ASN A 371 -0.06 -8.49 6.28
C ASN A 371 1.35 -8.87 5.85
N ARG A 372 1.58 -9.01 4.54
CA ARG A 372 2.91 -9.32 4.00
C ARG A 372 3.92 -8.22 4.32
N MET A 373 3.55 -6.96 4.12
CA MET A 373 4.42 -5.82 4.42
C MET A 373 4.71 -5.72 5.92
N GLY A 374 3.72 -6.05 6.78
CA GLY A 374 3.89 -6.11 8.23
C GLY A 374 4.83 -7.22 8.68
N VAL A 375 4.67 -8.44 8.16
CA VAL A 375 5.59 -9.56 8.44
C VAL A 375 7.02 -9.20 8.05
N ARG A 376 7.23 -8.60 6.88
CA ARG A 376 8.58 -8.16 6.47
C ARG A 376 9.18 -7.09 7.37
N ALA A 377 8.35 -6.29 8.01
CA ALA A 377 8.76 -5.31 9.01
C ALA A 377 8.99 -5.94 10.41
N GLY A 378 8.81 -7.26 10.56
CA GLY A 378 8.92 -7.96 11.84
C GLY A 378 7.74 -7.70 12.77
N PHE A 379 6.57 -7.35 12.23
CA PHE A 379 5.33 -7.33 12.99
C PHE A 379 4.64 -8.69 12.96
N GLY A 380 3.69 -8.88 13.89
CA GLY A 380 2.83 -10.05 13.93
C GLY A 380 3.34 -11.14 14.87
N ASP A 381 2.78 -12.33 14.68
CA ASP A 381 3.05 -13.51 15.51
C ASP A 381 4.26 -14.27 14.95
N ALA A 382 5.25 -14.58 15.81
CA ALA A 382 6.49 -15.24 15.41
C ALA A 382 6.31 -16.67 14.89
N TRP A 383 5.13 -17.28 15.08
CA TRP A 383 4.79 -18.61 14.59
C TRP A 383 3.86 -18.57 13.37
N VAL A 384 3.69 -17.41 12.77
CA VAL A 384 2.95 -17.22 11.52
C VAL A 384 3.92 -16.82 10.42
N SER A 385 3.97 -17.61 9.35
CA SER A 385 4.70 -17.26 8.12
C SER A 385 3.73 -17.13 6.94
N MET A 386 4.22 -16.56 5.84
CA MET A 386 3.41 -16.29 4.65
C MET A 386 4.16 -16.66 3.38
N VAL A 387 3.47 -17.33 2.48
CA VAL A 387 3.95 -17.58 1.11
C VAL A 387 3.07 -16.80 0.14
N ARG A 388 3.70 -15.99 -0.72
CA ARG A 388 3.01 -15.34 -1.84
C ARG A 388 3.27 -16.12 -3.11
N GLU A 389 2.22 -16.41 -3.86
CA GLU A 389 2.32 -17.02 -5.18
C GLU A 389 1.37 -16.37 -6.18
N GLY A 390 1.76 -16.35 -7.45
CA GLY A 390 1.04 -15.62 -8.47
C GLY A 390 1.64 -15.74 -9.86
N VAL A 391 1.18 -14.87 -10.75
CA VAL A 391 1.66 -14.77 -12.14
C VAL A 391 2.07 -13.33 -12.41
N LEU A 392 3.28 -13.19 -12.96
CA LEU A 392 3.77 -11.95 -13.55
C LEU A 392 3.54 -11.99 -15.06
N ALA A 393 3.26 -10.84 -15.65
CA ALA A 393 3.22 -10.66 -17.10
C ALA A 393 4.12 -9.50 -17.54
N HIS A 394 4.75 -9.69 -18.68
CA HIS A 394 5.48 -8.64 -19.39
C HIS A 394 4.50 -7.75 -20.18
N PRO A 395 4.47 -6.44 -19.91
CA PRO A 395 3.49 -5.54 -20.55
C PRO A 395 3.62 -5.45 -22.08
N GLN A 396 4.79 -5.74 -22.66
CA GLN A 396 5.00 -5.69 -24.12
C GLN A 396 5.01 -7.07 -24.79
N GLN A 397 4.77 -8.14 -24.03
CA GLN A 397 4.83 -9.50 -24.55
C GLN A 397 3.49 -10.19 -24.31
N PHE A 398 2.67 -10.23 -25.35
CA PHE A 398 1.41 -10.96 -25.33
C PHE A 398 1.64 -12.42 -24.92
N GLY A 399 0.76 -12.95 -24.06
CA GLY A 399 0.83 -14.32 -23.53
C GLY A 399 1.99 -14.60 -22.58
N SER A 400 2.75 -13.59 -22.16
CA SER A 400 3.80 -13.79 -21.17
C SER A 400 3.23 -14.12 -19.79
N GLU A 401 3.64 -15.26 -19.24
CA GLU A 401 3.30 -15.68 -17.89
C GLU A 401 4.55 -16.22 -17.20
N GLU A 402 4.97 -15.54 -16.13
CA GLU A 402 5.99 -16.05 -15.22
C GLU A 402 5.36 -16.36 -13.86
N ARG A 403 5.36 -17.62 -13.47
CA ARG A 403 4.83 -18.06 -12.18
C ARG A 403 5.87 -17.86 -11.09
N PHE A 404 5.44 -17.29 -9.97
CA PHE A 404 6.28 -17.17 -8.79
C PHE A 404 5.60 -17.79 -7.57
N LYS A 405 6.43 -18.30 -6.64
CA LYS A 405 6.05 -18.73 -5.31
C LYS A 405 7.23 -18.48 -4.39
N ILE A 406 7.04 -17.63 -3.40
CA ILE A 406 8.13 -17.15 -2.56
C ILE A 406 7.65 -16.92 -1.13
N ASP A 407 8.49 -17.31 -0.18
CA ASP A 407 8.32 -16.98 1.23
C ASP A 407 8.49 -15.46 1.42
N VAL A 408 7.55 -14.83 2.11
CA VAL A 408 7.54 -13.38 2.35
C VAL A 408 8.75 -12.92 3.16
N GLU A 409 9.28 -13.79 4.03
CA GLU A 409 10.48 -13.52 4.85
C GLU A 409 11.78 -13.91 4.13
N SER A 410 11.70 -14.45 2.91
CA SER A 410 12.89 -14.75 2.11
C SER A 410 13.73 -13.48 1.87
N PRO A 411 15.08 -13.57 2.00
CA PRO A 411 15.97 -12.47 1.63
C PRO A 411 15.85 -12.01 0.17
N THR A 412 15.30 -12.84 -0.71
CA THR A 412 15.05 -12.52 -2.13
C THR A 412 13.66 -11.92 -2.38
N TYR A 413 12.77 -11.90 -1.39
CA TYR A 413 11.43 -11.33 -1.54
C TYR A 413 11.49 -9.82 -1.80
N ARG A 414 10.81 -9.38 -2.85
CA ARG A 414 10.68 -7.97 -3.21
C ARG A 414 9.21 -7.65 -3.43
N GLU A 415 8.74 -6.60 -2.78
CA GLU A 415 7.40 -6.04 -2.91
C GLU A 415 7.44 -4.59 -2.42
N GLY A 416 7.02 -3.67 -3.28
CA GLY A 416 6.73 -2.27 -2.98
C GLY A 416 5.22 -2.02 -2.92
N TRP A 417 4.83 -0.86 -2.38
CA TRP A 417 3.41 -0.51 -2.24
C TRP A 417 2.72 -0.26 -3.60
N ALA A 418 3.47 0.23 -4.59
CA ALA A 418 2.96 0.62 -5.89
C ALA A 418 3.07 -0.46 -6.98
N ASP A 419 3.69 -1.61 -6.70
CA ASP A 419 4.04 -2.63 -7.70
C ASP A 419 2.84 -3.15 -8.50
N GLU A 420 1.65 -3.17 -7.91
CA GLU A 420 0.41 -3.64 -8.55
C GLU A 420 -0.53 -2.50 -8.98
N LEU A 421 -0.05 -1.26 -9.00
CA LEU A 421 -0.81 -0.15 -9.58
C LEU A 421 -0.75 -0.18 -11.10
N ILE A 422 -1.89 0.10 -11.72
CA ILE A 422 -2.04 0.28 -13.16
C ILE A 422 -2.79 1.59 -13.39
N LEU A 423 -2.24 2.47 -14.22
CA LEU A 423 -2.88 3.70 -14.64
C LEU A 423 -3.36 3.59 -16.09
N PHE A 424 -4.69 3.55 -16.26
CA PHE A 424 -5.35 3.61 -17.56
C PHE A 424 -5.59 5.08 -17.92
N HIS A 425 -4.87 5.58 -18.92
CA HIS A 425 -4.95 6.98 -19.35
C HIS A 425 -6.19 7.21 -20.21
N ASN A 426 -6.96 8.25 -19.91
CA ASN A 426 -8.08 8.66 -20.74
C ASN A 426 -7.56 9.40 -22.00
N PRO A 427 -7.79 8.88 -23.23
CA PRO A 427 -7.36 9.56 -24.46
C PRO A 427 -8.07 10.89 -24.72
N ASN A 428 -9.22 11.13 -24.09
CA ASN A 428 -10.07 12.30 -24.27
C ASN A 428 -9.94 13.32 -23.13
N ALA A 429 -8.97 13.16 -22.22
CA ALA A 429 -8.83 14.03 -21.04
C ALA A 429 -8.54 15.50 -21.41
N LEU A 430 -9.31 16.44 -20.85
CA LEU A 430 -9.04 17.88 -20.92
C LEU A 430 -7.75 18.26 -20.17
N HIS A 431 -7.50 17.58 -19.05
CA HIS A 431 -6.31 17.74 -18.22
C HIS A 431 -5.63 16.37 -18.05
N PRO A 432 -4.85 15.89 -19.03
CA PRO A 432 -4.20 14.59 -18.93
C PRO A 432 -3.20 14.56 -17.78
N VAL A 433 -3.07 13.40 -17.13
CA VAL A 433 -2.09 13.20 -16.07
C VAL A 433 -0.73 12.89 -16.68
N ASP A 434 0.33 13.53 -16.17
CA ASP A 434 1.70 13.24 -16.58
C ASP A 434 2.13 11.84 -16.08
N PRO A 435 2.46 10.88 -16.96
CA PRO A 435 2.93 9.56 -16.54
C PRO A 435 4.16 9.60 -15.63
N ALA A 436 5.01 10.63 -15.74
CA ALA A 436 6.23 10.75 -14.92
C ALA A 436 5.94 10.93 -13.42
N LEU A 437 4.73 11.38 -13.06
CA LEU A 437 4.32 11.50 -11.66
C LEU A 437 4.17 10.14 -10.97
N PHE A 438 3.88 9.09 -11.74
CA PHE A 438 3.68 7.71 -11.26
C PHE A 438 4.79 6.77 -11.79
N PRO A 439 6.05 6.94 -11.38
CA PRO A 439 7.13 6.09 -11.87
C PRO A 439 6.98 4.66 -11.34
N GLY A 440 7.43 3.68 -12.12
CA GLY A 440 7.51 2.28 -11.67
C GLY A 440 6.16 1.57 -11.56
N ILE A 441 5.08 2.11 -12.11
CA ILE A 441 3.79 1.41 -12.24
C ILE A 441 3.53 1.05 -13.71
N CYS A 442 2.51 0.21 -13.96
CA CYS A 442 2.07 -0.05 -15.32
C CYS A 442 1.16 1.10 -15.82
N HIS A 443 1.37 1.50 -17.07
CA HIS A 443 0.57 2.49 -17.77
C HIS A 443 -0.04 1.88 -19.02
N VAL A 444 -1.34 2.10 -19.19
CA VAL A 444 -2.09 1.65 -20.36
C VAL A 444 -2.69 2.86 -21.06
N ARG A 445 -2.52 2.95 -22.37
CA ARG A 445 -3.11 4.01 -23.20
C ARG A 445 -3.48 3.51 -24.59
N ILE A 446 -4.43 4.17 -25.22
CA ILE A 446 -4.66 4.06 -26.66
C ILE A 446 -3.91 5.20 -27.36
N ALA A 447 -3.01 4.88 -28.29
CA ALA A 447 -2.33 5.87 -29.12
C ALA A 447 -2.35 5.42 -30.58
N ASN A 448 -2.78 6.29 -31.49
CA ASN A 448 -2.92 5.98 -32.92
C ASN A 448 -3.75 4.70 -33.21
N GLY A 449 -4.75 4.42 -32.38
CA GLY A 449 -5.57 3.19 -32.48
C GLY A 449 -4.93 1.94 -31.89
N GLU A 450 -3.70 2.02 -31.37
CA GLU A 450 -3.00 0.89 -30.76
C GLU A 450 -3.17 0.87 -29.24
N TYR A 451 -3.39 -0.33 -28.69
CA TYR A 451 -3.37 -0.59 -27.25
C TYR A 451 -1.91 -0.72 -26.78
N LEU A 452 -1.45 0.25 -26.00
CA LEU A 452 -0.07 0.30 -25.52
C LEU A 452 -0.02 0.14 -24.02
N GLU A 453 0.70 -0.89 -23.58
CA GLU A 453 1.03 -1.12 -22.18
C GLU A 453 2.53 -0.88 -21.95
N ARG A 454 2.90 -0.10 -20.93
CA ARG A 454 4.28 0.27 -20.58
C ARG A 454 4.49 0.23 -19.08
N GLY A 455 5.65 -0.26 -18.63
CA GLY A 455 5.96 -0.34 -17.20
C GLY A 455 6.79 -1.58 -16.85
N PRO A 456 6.96 -1.88 -15.55
CA PRO A 456 7.62 -3.10 -15.09
C PRO A 456 6.77 -4.34 -15.37
N MET A 457 7.32 -5.53 -15.07
CA MET A 457 6.52 -6.75 -15.00
C MET A 457 5.37 -6.55 -14.01
N ARG A 458 4.14 -6.84 -14.44
CA ARG A 458 2.94 -6.64 -13.62
C ARG A 458 2.52 -7.93 -12.95
N VAL A 459 2.00 -7.82 -11.73
CA VAL A 459 1.33 -8.95 -11.05
C VAL A 459 -0.08 -9.07 -11.60
N LEU A 460 -0.31 -10.06 -12.47
CA LEU A 460 -1.66 -10.36 -13.00
C LEU A 460 -2.63 -10.67 -11.86
N TRP A 461 -2.16 -11.53 -10.96
CA TRP A 461 -2.81 -11.89 -9.72
C TRP A 461 -1.77 -12.49 -8.78
N SER A 462 -2.05 -12.40 -7.48
CA SER A 462 -1.34 -13.19 -6.48
C SER A 462 -2.30 -13.61 -5.37
N ARG A 463 -1.90 -14.63 -4.62
CA ARG A 463 -2.54 -15.03 -3.37
C ARG A 463 -1.49 -15.16 -2.28
N THR A 464 -1.94 -15.01 -1.04
CA THR A 464 -1.10 -15.24 0.14
C THR A 464 -1.67 -16.41 0.91
N THR A 465 -0.81 -17.40 1.13
CA THR A 465 -1.08 -18.50 2.03
C THR A 465 -0.45 -18.16 3.37
N VAL A 466 -1.26 -18.12 4.42
CA VAL A 466 -0.78 -17.96 5.80
C VAL A 466 -0.55 -19.35 6.38
N ILE A 467 0.61 -19.57 6.99
CA ILE A 467 1.02 -20.82 7.61
C ILE A 467 1.12 -20.56 9.11
N ASP A 468 0.33 -21.29 9.90
CA ASP A 468 0.43 -21.28 11.36
C ASP A 468 1.18 -22.52 11.84
N PHE A 469 2.37 -22.32 12.39
CA PHE A 469 3.20 -23.43 12.88
C PHE A 469 2.74 -23.99 14.24
N LEU A 470 1.77 -23.35 14.90
CA LEU A 470 1.17 -23.86 16.13
C LEU A 470 -0.13 -24.63 15.89
N ASP A 471 -0.59 -24.73 14.63
CA ASP A 471 -1.83 -25.40 14.22
C ASP A 471 -3.02 -25.00 15.12
N ARG A 472 -3.20 -23.70 15.33
CA ARG A 472 -4.15 -23.20 16.33
C ARG A 472 -5.60 -23.41 15.92
N LYS A 473 -6.42 -23.82 16.88
CA LYS A 473 -7.89 -23.85 16.80
C LYS A 473 -8.44 -22.85 17.81
N ASP A 474 -9.29 -21.93 17.35
CA ASP A 474 -9.84 -20.83 18.16
C ASP A 474 -8.76 -20.02 18.92
N GLY A 475 -7.61 -19.82 18.27
CA GLY A 475 -6.47 -19.07 18.81
C GLY A 475 -5.56 -19.84 19.77
N ARG A 476 -5.86 -21.13 20.07
CA ARG A 476 -5.04 -21.97 20.96
C ARG A 476 -4.29 -23.05 20.19
N PRO A 477 -3.02 -23.36 20.52
CA PRO A 477 -2.29 -24.43 19.84
C PRO A 477 -3.05 -25.75 19.92
N SER A 478 -3.07 -26.55 18.84
CA SER A 478 -3.85 -27.80 18.82
C SER A 478 -3.41 -28.83 19.86
N TRP A 479 -2.18 -28.70 20.38
CA TRP A 479 -1.60 -29.55 21.42
C TRP A 479 -1.79 -29.00 22.85
N ALA A 480 -2.32 -27.79 23.03
CA ALA A 480 -2.61 -27.24 24.35
C ALA A 480 -3.88 -27.92 24.89
N ALA A 481 -3.77 -28.61 26.03
CA ALA A 481 -4.90 -29.27 26.69
C ALA A 481 -6.04 -28.29 26.95
N SER A 482 -7.29 -28.76 26.82
CA SER A 482 -8.43 -27.97 27.26
C SER A 482 -8.38 -27.84 28.79
N PRO A 483 -8.68 -26.68 29.38
CA PRO A 483 -8.70 -26.51 30.83
C PRO A 483 -9.60 -27.51 31.59
N SER A 484 -10.49 -28.22 30.88
CA SER A 484 -11.35 -29.27 31.42
C SER A 484 -10.65 -30.59 31.72
N ASP A 485 -9.44 -30.82 31.21
CA ASP A 485 -8.79 -32.14 31.33
C ASP A 485 -7.96 -32.27 32.63
N ASP A 486 -7.56 -31.16 33.25
CA ASP A 486 -6.82 -31.14 34.53
C ASP A 486 -7.72 -30.98 35.77
N GLU A 487 -8.98 -30.54 35.62
CA GLU A 487 -9.95 -30.49 36.75
C GLU A 487 -10.67 -31.83 37.01
N ALA A 488 -10.44 -32.86 36.18
CA ALA A 488 -11.03 -34.20 36.36
C ALA A 488 -10.13 -35.17 37.16
N LEU A 489 -8.97 -34.73 37.64
CA LEU A 489 -8.03 -35.51 38.46
C LEU A 489 -7.63 -34.81 39.78
N GLY A 490 -8.56 -34.03 40.36
CA GLY A 490 -8.45 -33.44 41.70
C GLY A 490 -9.33 -34.14 42.74
#